data_AF-T0JSH5-F1
#
_entry.id   AF-T0JSH5-F1
#
_cell.length_a   1.000
_cell.length_b   1.000
_cell.length_c   1.000
_cell.angle_alpha   90.00
_cell.angle_beta   90.00
_cell.angle_gamma   90.00
#
_symmetry.space_group_name_H-M   'P 1'
#
loop_
_entity.id
_entity.type
_entity.pdbx_description
1 polymer ?
#
loop_
_entity_poly.entity_id
_entity_poly.type
_entity_poly.pdbx_seq_one_letter_code
_entity_poly.pdbx_strand_id
1 'polypeptide(L)'
;MSENRPNIKKKRQPVSDRRKFILNMARGAGLAAMGGFIWSAYIDEVTASTLLLRPPGAIKEEDFLKTCIKCGLCVIACPYDTLMLAKPGDNKPLGTPYFIPRDIPCYMCPDIPCVPVCPTGALDEASVTTDGVLDINIAEMGLAVVDADSCIAFWGIQCDACYRACPILGEAITIEYEKNERTGKHAFMKPVVHSEACTGCGLCERACVTEKPAIFVLPRETAMGRAGDYYIKGWDKDDEKRLEDASEIKTTTEISNQSAMDSLNDAGDLY
;
A
#
# COMPACT_ATOMS: atom_id res chain seq x y z
N MET A 1 -81.22 11.43 17.08
CA MET A 1 -80.79 12.84 17.14
C MET A 1 -79.32 12.87 16.79
N SER A 2 -78.99 13.49 15.66
CA SER A 2 -77.63 13.65 15.13
C SER A 2 -77.01 14.87 15.79
N GLU A 3 -75.82 14.75 16.39
CA GLU A 3 -75.02 15.91 16.79
C GLU A 3 -73.62 15.86 16.15
N ASN A 4 -73.46 16.80 15.22
CA ASN A 4 -72.25 17.17 14.50
C ASN A 4 -71.15 17.63 15.46
N ARG A 5 -69.94 17.05 15.34
CA ARG A 5 -68.70 17.67 15.87
C ARG A 5 -68.16 18.69 14.86
N PRO A 6 -67.93 19.97 15.24
CA PRO A 6 -67.39 20.96 14.33
C PRO A 6 -65.89 20.73 14.08
N ASN A 7 -65.52 20.76 12.81
CA ASN A 7 -64.15 20.63 12.32
C ASN A 7 -63.43 21.98 12.44
N ILE A 8 -62.54 22.13 13.43
CA ILE A 8 -61.77 23.36 13.67
C ILE A 8 -60.60 23.43 12.66
N LYS A 9 -60.81 24.12 11.54
CA LYS A 9 -59.75 24.46 10.59
C LYS A 9 -58.82 25.53 11.19
N LYS A 10 -57.64 25.14 11.66
CA LYS A 10 -56.54 26.07 12.03
C LYS A 10 -56.14 26.92 10.81
N LYS A 11 -56.43 28.23 10.83
CA LYS A 11 -55.92 29.20 9.84
C LYS A 11 -54.39 29.32 9.96
N ARG A 12 -53.66 28.94 8.90
CA ARG A 12 -52.22 29.20 8.78
C ARG A 12 -52.04 30.69 8.43
N GLN A 13 -51.42 31.46 9.33
CA GLN A 13 -51.09 32.86 9.05
C GLN A 13 -49.95 32.95 8.00
N PRO A 14 -49.98 33.94 7.09
CA PRO A 14 -48.94 34.11 6.08
C PRO A 14 -47.61 34.47 6.73
N VAL A 15 -46.57 33.69 6.41
CA VAL A 15 -45.22 33.88 6.96
C VAL A 15 -44.62 35.18 6.37
N SER A 16 -44.11 36.08 7.22
CA SER A 16 -43.51 37.35 6.78
C SER A 16 -42.23 37.11 5.96
N ASP A 17 -41.90 38.03 5.05
CA ASP A 17 -40.80 37.82 4.10
C ASP A 17 -39.42 37.74 4.77
N ARG A 18 -39.22 38.44 5.90
CA ARG A 18 -38.01 38.27 6.74
C ARG A 18 -37.90 36.86 7.31
N ARG A 19 -39.02 36.27 7.74
CA ARG A 19 -39.06 34.91 8.29
C ARG A 19 -38.86 33.86 7.21
N LYS A 20 -39.36 34.09 5.98
CA LYS A 20 -39.05 33.25 4.81
C LYS A 20 -37.56 33.31 4.45
N PHE A 21 -36.95 34.50 4.48
CA PHE A 21 -35.52 34.67 4.21
C PHE A 21 -34.64 33.87 5.19
N ILE A 22 -34.89 34.02 6.50
CA ILE A 22 -34.15 33.27 7.54
C ILE A 22 -34.36 31.75 7.39
N LEU A 23 -35.60 31.30 7.13
CA LEU A 23 -35.90 29.89 6.91
C LEU A 23 -35.19 29.31 5.67
N ASN A 24 -35.11 30.08 4.58
CA ASN A 24 -34.42 29.65 3.37
C ASN A 24 -32.91 29.59 3.57
N MET A 25 -32.34 30.52 4.33
CA MET A 25 -30.91 30.51 4.68
C MET A 25 -30.56 29.32 5.57
N ALA A 26 -31.40 29.01 6.58
CA ALA A 26 -31.23 27.81 7.41
C ALA A 26 -31.34 26.50 6.61
N ARG A 27 -32.25 26.43 5.63
CA ARG A 27 -32.35 25.29 4.71
C ARG A 27 -31.13 25.16 3.81
N GLY A 28 -30.61 26.28 3.29
CA GLY A 28 -29.39 26.30 2.48
C GLY A 28 -28.18 25.82 3.28
N ALA A 29 -28.01 26.32 4.50
CA ALA A 29 -26.95 25.87 5.41
C ALA A 29 -27.09 24.38 5.79
N GLY A 30 -28.31 23.90 6.04
CA GLY A 30 -28.57 22.49 6.32
C GLY A 30 -28.24 21.57 5.14
N LEU A 31 -28.61 21.96 3.91
CA LEU A 31 -28.26 21.24 2.69
C LEU A 31 -26.75 21.24 2.42
N ALA A 32 -26.09 22.38 2.62
CA ALA A 32 -24.64 22.48 2.50
C ALA A 32 -23.92 21.63 3.55
N ALA A 33 -24.41 21.60 4.79
CA ALA A 33 -23.85 20.76 5.85
C ALA A 33 -24.01 19.27 5.53
N MET A 34 -25.20 18.82 5.13
CA MET A 34 -25.42 17.42 4.72
C MET A 34 -24.58 17.05 3.50
N GLY A 35 -24.49 17.94 2.51
CA GLY A 35 -23.61 17.75 1.35
C GLY A 35 -22.14 17.65 1.75
N GLY A 36 -21.70 18.49 2.68
CA GLY A 36 -20.34 18.46 3.24
C GLY A 36 -20.03 17.17 3.99
N PHE A 37 -20.96 16.67 4.81
CA PHE A 37 -20.78 15.38 5.51
C PHE A 37 -20.72 14.19 4.55
N ILE A 38 -21.61 14.15 3.55
CA ILE A 38 -21.59 13.09 2.53
C ILE A 38 -20.29 13.14 1.73
N TRP A 39 -19.84 14.34 1.34
CA TRP A 39 -18.59 14.54 0.62
C TRP A 39 -17.36 14.17 1.45
N SER A 40 -17.35 14.53 2.73
CA SER A 40 -16.27 14.18 3.67
C SER A 40 -16.14 12.66 3.84
N ALA A 41 -17.26 11.96 4.03
CA ALA A 41 -17.26 10.50 4.14
C ALA A 41 -16.74 9.83 2.86
N TYR A 42 -17.01 10.43 1.70
CA TYR A 42 -16.51 9.94 0.42
C TYR A 42 -15.00 10.20 0.24
N ILE A 43 -14.46 11.32 0.73
CA ILE A 43 -13.03 11.61 0.66
C ILE A 43 -12.21 10.58 1.45
N ASP A 44 -12.63 10.23 2.66
CA ASP A 44 -11.90 9.28 3.51
C ASP A 44 -11.71 7.93 2.80
N GLU A 45 -12.74 7.43 2.13
CA GLU A 45 -12.69 6.16 1.38
C GLU A 45 -11.77 6.21 0.15
N VAL A 46 -11.61 7.39 -0.46
CA VAL A 46 -10.72 7.60 -1.62
C VAL A 46 -9.24 7.67 -1.19
N THR A 47 -8.95 8.10 0.04
CA THR A 47 -7.58 8.24 0.57
C THR A 47 -7.04 6.98 1.25
N ALA A 48 -7.87 5.98 1.50
CA ALA A 48 -7.50 4.74 2.17
C ALA A 48 -6.84 3.74 1.19
N SER A 49 -5.58 3.97 0.79
CA SER A 49 -4.87 3.11 -0.18
C SER A 49 -3.54 2.51 0.29
N THR A 50 -3.03 2.90 1.46
CA THR A 50 -1.62 2.65 1.81
C THR A 50 -1.21 1.19 1.97
N LEU A 51 -2.15 0.26 2.18
CA LEU A 51 -1.83 -1.16 2.42
C LEU A 51 -2.52 -2.12 1.43
N LEU A 52 -3.02 -1.61 0.30
CA LEU A 52 -3.71 -2.44 -0.68
C LEU A 52 -2.74 -3.05 -1.69
N LEU A 53 -2.91 -4.34 -1.94
CA LEU A 53 -2.15 -5.05 -2.96
C LEU A 53 -2.95 -5.08 -4.27
N ARG A 54 -2.27 -4.74 -5.35
CA ARG A 54 -2.84 -4.65 -6.71
C ARG A 54 -2.47 -5.87 -7.54
N PRO A 55 -3.27 -6.21 -8.58
CA PRO A 55 -2.94 -7.31 -9.49
C PRO A 55 -1.55 -7.17 -10.13
N PRO A 56 -1.00 -8.24 -10.75
CA PRO A 56 0.22 -8.16 -11.54
C PRO A 56 0.16 -7.02 -12.55
N GLY A 57 1.31 -6.38 -12.78
CA GLY A 57 1.46 -5.30 -13.75
C GLY A 57 0.80 -3.97 -13.38
N ALA A 58 0.27 -3.82 -12.16
CA ALA A 58 -0.27 -2.53 -11.75
C ALA A 58 0.82 -1.44 -11.75
N ILE A 59 0.52 -0.32 -12.40
CA ILE A 59 1.35 0.88 -12.31
C ILE A 59 1.31 1.47 -10.89
N LYS A 60 2.15 2.47 -10.61
CA LYS A 60 2.20 3.15 -9.30
C LYS A 60 0.80 3.57 -8.84
N GLU A 61 0.49 3.36 -7.56
CA GLU A 61 -0.85 3.50 -7.00
C GLU A 61 -1.52 4.84 -7.37
N GLU A 62 -0.81 5.96 -7.29
CA GLU A 62 -1.35 7.27 -7.65
C GLU A 62 -1.83 7.36 -9.11
N ASP A 63 -1.10 6.74 -10.04
CA ASP A 63 -1.43 6.74 -11.45
C ASP A 63 -2.42 5.63 -11.80
N PHE A 64 -2.36 4.52 -11.08
CA PHE A 64 -3.33 3.43 -11.16
C PHE A 64 -4.74 3.94 -10.88
N LEU A 65 -4.93 4.73 -9.81
CA LEU A 65 -6.21 5.31 -9.44
C LEU A 65 -6.77 6.29 -10.48
N LYS A 66 -5.90 6.98 -11.24
CA LYS A 66 -6.30 7.88 -12.34
C LYS A 66 -6.64 7.12 -13.63
N THR A 67 -5.96 6.00 -13.86
CA THR A 67 -5.99 5.27 -15.14
C THR A 67 -7.03 4.15 -15.14
N CYS A 68 -7.33 3.57 -13.98
CA CYS A 68 -8.30 2.50 -13.84
C CYS A 68 -9.74 3.02 -14.03
N ILE A 69 -10.39 2.55 -15.10
CA ILE A 69 -11.82 2.87 -15.39
C ILE A 69 -12.81 1.98 -14.63
N LYS A 70 -12.33 1.14 -13.71
CA LYS A 70 -13.18 0.32 -12.82
C LYS A 70 -14.11 -0.65 -13.57
N CYS A 71 -13.66 -1.14 -14.71
CA CYS A 71 -14.44 -2.02 -15.59
C CYS A 71 -14.59 -3.47 -15.06
N GLY A 72 -13.70 -3.90 -14.15
CA GLY A 72 -13.74 -5.25 -13.57
C GLY A 72 -13.30 -6.38 -14.49
N LEU A 73 -12.80 -6.09 -15.70
CA LEU A 73 -12.35 -7.13 -16.64
C LEU A 73 -11.23 -8.01 -16.09
N CYS A 74 -10.29 -7.42 -15.35
CA CYS A 74 -9.22 -8.18 -14.69
C CYS A 74 -9.76 -9.18 -13.64
N VAL A 75 -10.83 -8.81 -12.93
CA VAL A 75 -11.48 -9.68 -11.93
C VAL A 75 -12.15 -10.87 -12.62
N ILE A 76 -12.87 -10.63 -13.72
CA ILE A 76 -13.53 -11.69 -14.49
C ILE A 76 -12.50 -12.63 -15.14
N ALA A 77 -11.38 -12.09 -15.61
CA ALA A 77 -10.32 -12.88 -16.24
C ALA A 77 -9.47 -13.69 -15.24
N CYS A 78 -9.56 -13.41 -13.93
CA CYS A 78 -8.82 -14.14 -12.92
C CYS A 78 -9.46 -15.52 -12.68
N PRO A 79 -8.76 -16.64 -12.96
CA PRO A 79 -9.37 -17.97 -12.87
C PRO A 79 -9.53 -18.50 -11.43
N TYR A 80 -8.94 -17.82 -10.44
CA TYR A 80 -8.89 -18.27 -9.04
C TYR A 80 -9.70 -17.40 -8.09
N ASP A 81 -10.49 -16.45 -8.60
CA ASP A 81 -11.24 -15.47 -7.78
C ASP A 81 -10.36 -14.71 -6.77
N THR A 82 -9.05 -14.58 -7.06
CA THR A 82 -8.09 -13.83 -6.24
C THR A 82 -8.46 -12.35 -6.16
N LEU A 83 -8.89 -11.78 -7.29
CA LEU A 83 -9.13 -10.35 -7.41
C LEU A 83 -10.57 -10.01 -7.03
N MET A 84 -10.73 -8.93 -6.25
CA MET A 84 -12.03 -8.40 -5.84
C MET A 84 -12.11 -6.91 -6.15
N LEU A 85 -13.31 -6.41 -6.45
CA LEU A 85 -13.55 -4.97 -6.54
C LEU A 85 -13.93 -4.41 -5.18
N ALA A 86 -13.30 -3.30 -4.80
CA ALA A 86 -13.66 -2.54 -3.60
C ALA A 86 -15.12 -2.07 -3.69
N LYS A 87 -15.90 -2.37 -2.65
CA LYS A 87 -17.31 -1.99 -2.50
C LYS A 87 -17.44 -0.78 -1.56
N PRO A 88 -18.58 -0.06 -1.61
CA PRO A 88 -18.82 1.03 -0.67
C PRO A 88 -18.78 0.52 0.78
N GLY A 89 -17.98 1.16 1.62
CA GLY A 89 -17.80 0.80 3.02
C GLY A 89 -16.59 -0.09 3.30
N ASP A 90 -15.82 -0.49 2.28
CA ASP A 90 -14.59 -1.29 2.46
C ASP A 90 -13.40 -0.43 2.93
N ASN A 91 -13.56 0.91 2.96
CA ASN A 91 -12.49 1.89 3.18
C ASN A 91 -11.32 1.65 2.20
N LYS A 92 -11.66 1.57 0.91
CA LYS A 92 -10.73 1.32 -0.20
C LYS A 92 -11.18 2.15 -1.40
N PRO A 93 -10.30 2.45 -2.36
CA PRO A 93 -10.68 3.20 -3.55
C PRO A 93 -11.78 2.46 -4.32
N LEU A 94 -12.99 3.00 -4.27
CA LEU A 94 -14.22 2.34 -4.74
C LEU A 94 -14.08 1.85 -6.18
N GLY A 95 -14.45 0.59 -6.42
CA GLY A 95 -14.47 -0.06 -7.74
C GLY A 95 -13.09 -0.40 -8.31
N THR A 96 -12.01 -0.29 -7.52
CA THR A 96 -10.67 -0.70 -7.96
C THR A 96 -10.37 -2.14 -7.53
N PRO A 97 -9.60 -2.90 -8.35
CA PRO A 97 -9.27 -4.29 -8.05
C PRO A 97 -8.17 -4.40 -6.99
N TYR A 98 -8.33 -5.32 -6.05
CA TYR A 98 -7.32 -5.65 -5.03
C TYR A 98 -7.43 -7.14 -4.69
N PHE A 99 -6.49 -7.67 -3.91
CA PHE A 99 -6.59 -9.01 -3.33
C PHE A 99 -6.07 -9.05 -1.91
N ILE A 100 -6.45 -10.09 -1.17
CA ILE A 100 -6.03 -10.33 0.21
C ILE A 100 -5.27 -11.66 0.25
N PRO A 101 -3.94 -11.63 0.35
CA PRO A 101 -3.09 -12.82 0.37
C PRO A 101 -3.52 -13.91 1.34
N ARG A 102 -3.94 -13.52 2.55
CA ARG A 102 -4.37 -14.47 3.59
C ARG A 102 -5.62 -15.26 3.23
N ASP A 103 -6.49 -14.71 2.40
CA ASP A 103 -7.74 -15.36 1.97
C ASP A 103 -7.49 -16.17 0.70
N ILE A 104 -7.22 -15.47 -0.40
CA ILE A 104 -6.96 -16.03 -1.73
C ILE A 104 -5.77 -15.26 -2.33
N PRO A 105 -4.56 -15.85 -2.34
CA PRO A 105 -3.38 -15.21 -2.92
C PRO A 105 -3.39 -15.25 -4.45
N CYS A 106 -2.43 -14.56 -5.08
CA CYS A 106 -2.17 -14.70 -6.50
C CYS A 106 -1.45 -16.03 -6.77
N TYR A 107 -2.04 -16.86 -7.62
CA TYR A 107 -1.49 -18.17 -8.00
C TYR A 107 -0.46 -18.11 -9.14
N MET A 108 -0.04 -16.90 -9.54
CA MET A 108 1.01 -16.68 -10.54
C MET A 108 0.77 -17.42 -11.86
N CYS A 109 -0.38 -17.17 -12.50
CA CYS A 109 -0.72 -17.77 -13.80
C CYS A 109 0.35 -17.41 -14.87
N PRO A 110 0.93 -18.39 -15.59
CA PRO A 110 1.94 -18.12 -16.61
C PRO A 110 1.48 -17.21 -17.76
N ASP A 111 0.19 -17.25 -18.09
CA ASP A 111 -0.45 -16.47 -19.14
C ASP A 111 -1.00 -15.12 -18.66
N ILE A 112 -0.90 -14.84 -17.36
CA ILE A 112 -1.30 -13.58 -16.71
C ILE A 112 -2.61 -12.99 -17.27
N PRO A 113 -3.73 -13.75 -17.30
CA PRO A 113 -4.92 -13.37 -18.08
C PRO A 113 -5.57 -12.06 -17.60
N CYS A 114 -5.28 -11.64 -16.37
CA CYS A 114 -5.78 -10.40 -15.78
C CYS A 114 -5.16 -9.12 -16.35
N VAL A 115 -3.96 -9.18 -16.97
CA VAL A 115 -3.23 -7.99 -17.46
C VAL A 115 -3.62 -7.60 -18.89
N PRO A 116 -3.54 -8.49 -19.91
CA PRO A 116 -3.82 -8.11 -21.31
C PRO A 116 -5.27 -7.65 -21.55
N VAL A 117 -6.20 -8.00 -20.65
CA VAL A 117 -7.60 -7.57 -20.72
C VAL A 117 -7.81 -6.12 -20.26
N CYS A 118 -6.79 -5.45 -19.72
CA CYS A 118 -6.89 -4.07 -19.26
C CYS A 118 -6.92 -3.09 -20.45
N PRO A 119 -8.04 -2.40 -20.73
CA PRO A 119 -8.15 -1.54 -21.92
C PRO A 119 -7.44 -0.20 -21.77
N THR A 120 -7.08 0.20 -20.54
CA THR A 120 -6.51 1.53 -20.26
C THR A 120 -5.03 1.53 -19.93
N GLY A 121 -4.40 0.36 -19.81
CA GLY A 121 -3.01 0.26 -19.35
C GLY A 121 -2.83 0.57 -17.86
N ALA A 122 -3.90 0.52 -17.06
CA ALA A 122 -3.76 0.56 -15.60
C ALA A 122 -2.99 -0.67 -15.07
N LEU A 123 -3.13 -1.80 -15.78
CA LEU A 123 -2.22 -2.93 -15.69
C LEU A 123 -1.34 -2.89 -16.94
N ASP A 124 -0.07 -2.58 -16.77
CA ASP A 124 0.92 -2.46 -17.82
C ASP A 124 1.48 -3.84 -18.20
N GLU A 125 1.16 -4.30 -19.40
CA GLU A 125 1.66 -5.57 -19.94
C GLU A 125 3.18 -5.58 -20.09
N ALA A 126 3.79 -4.43 -20.39
CA ALA A 126 5.25 -4.33 -20.54
C ALA A 126 5.99 -4.61 -19.23
N SER A 127 5.41 -4.24 -18.08
CA SER A 127 5.98 -4.51 -16.76
C SER A 127 5.98 -5.99 -16.34
N VAL A 128 5.29 -6.84 -17.10
CA VAL A 128 5.20 -8.29 -16.87
C VAL A 128 5.59 -9.09 -18.12
N THR A 129 6.42 -8.51 -18.99
CA THR A 129 6.88 -9.13 -20.23
C THR A 129 8.41 -9.18 -20.27
N THR A 130 8.96 -10.37 -20.52
CA THR A 130 10.39 -10.62 -20.75
C THR A 130 10.58 -11.18 -22.16
N ASP A 131 11.46 -10.58 -22.97
CA ASP A 131 11.75 -11.02 -24.34
C ASP A 131 10.52 -11.19 -25.26
N GLY A 132 9.48 -10.38 -25.04
CA GLY A 132 8.24 -10.41 -25.81
C GLY A 132 7.26 -11.53 -25.40
N VAL A 133 7.51 -12.20 -24.27
CA VAL A 133 6.62 -13.21 -23.68
C VAL A 133 6.24 -12.78 -22.27
N LEU A 134 5.00 -13.01 -21.87
CA LEU A 134 4.53 -12.73 -20.52
C LEU A 134 5.32 -13.58 -19.50
N ASP A 135 5.85 -12.92 -18.47
CA ASP A 135 6.61 -13.53 -17.40
C ASP A 135 6.10 -13.02 -16.05
N ILE A 136 5.40 -13.91 -15.34
CA ILE A 136 4.79 -13.59 -14.06
C ILE A 136 5.82 -13.45 -12.93
N ASN A 137 7.06 -13.92 -13.14
CA ASN A 137 8.09 -13.92 -12.10
C ASN A 137 8.72 -12.53 -11.88
N ILE A 138 8.58 -11.61 -12.84
CA ILE A 138 9.04 -10.22 -12.71
C ILE A 138 7.95 -9.26 -12.21
N ALA A 139 6.74 -9.77 -11.95
CA ALA A 139 5.63 -8.94 -11.52
C ALA A 139 5.85 -8.36 -10.12
N GLU A 140 5.60 -7.05 -9.95
CA GLU A 140 5.77 -6.35 -8.68
C GLU A 140 4.42 -6.01 -8.03
N MET A 141 3.77 -7.00 -7.38
CA MET A 141 2.50 -6.77 -6.65
C MET A 141 2.72 -6.27 -5.22
N GLY A 142 3.84 -6.64 -4.61
CA GLY A 142 4.16 -6.34 -3.21
C GLY A 142 5.49 -6.95 -2.78
N LEU A 143 5.75 -6.93 -1.47
CA LEU A 143 6.93 -7.53 -0.84
C LEU A 143 6.52 -8.27 0.43
N ALA A 144 6.94 -9.53 0.56
CA ALA A 144 6.73 -10.30 1.78
C ALA A 144 7.71 -9.87 2.88
N VAL A 145 7.20 -9.65 4.08
CA VAL A 145 7.96 -9.27 5.27
C VAL A 145 7.72 -10.31 6.36
N VAL A 146 8.80 -10.73 7.02
CA VAL A 146 8.75 -11.72 8.10
C VAL A 146 8.82 -11.00 9.45
N ASP A 147 7.84 -11.28 10.31
CA ASP A 147 7.90 -10.98 11.74
C ASP A 147 8.67 -12.09 12.47
N ALA A 148 9.93 -11.80 12.78
CA ALA A 148 10.84 -12.74 13.46
C ALA A 148 10.33 -13.16 14.85
N ASP A 149 9.60 -12.29 15.56
CA ASP A 149 9.15 -12.58 16.93
C ASP A 149 7.98 -13.55 16.95
N SER A 150 7.10 -13.48 15.96
CA SER A 150 5.93 -14.39 15.83
C SER A 150 6.24 -15.66 15.02
N CYS A 151 7.34 -15.68 14.27
CA CYS A 151 7.65 -16.79 13.40
C CYS A 151 8.23 -17.98 14.18
N ILE A 152 7.49 -19.10 14.18
CA ILE A 152 7.90 -20.33 14.87
C ILE A 152 9.25 -20.91 14.40
N ALA A 153 9.68 -20.57 13.18
CA ALA A 153 10.98 -20.97 12.66
C ALA A 153 12.15 -20.29 13.41
N PHE A 154 11.94 -19.05 13.85
CA PHE A 154 12.89 -18.32 14.72
C PHE A 154 12.89 -18.87 16.15
N TRP A 155 11.85 -19.60 16.57
CA TRP A 155 11.81 -20.27 17.86
C TRP A 155 12.51 -21.64 17.85
N GLY A 156 12.99 -22.09 16.69
CA GLY A 156 13.72 -23.35 16.52
C GLY A 156 12.85 -24.53 16.11
N ILE A 157 11.59 -24.28 15.71
CA ILE A 157 10.74 -25.29 15.08
C ILE A 157 11.12 -25.37 13.60
N GLN A 158 11.25 -26.58 13.06
CA GLN A 158 11.60 -26.81 11.64
C GLN A 158 10.38 -26.57 10.74
N CYS A 159 9.98 -25.31 10.62
CA CYS A 159 8.90 -24.88 9.74
C CYS A 159 9.49 -24.23 8.49
N ASP A 160 9.14 -24.76 7.32
CA ASP A 160 9.51 -24.23 6.01
C ASP A 160 8.28 -24.04 5.09
N ALA A 161 7.10 -23.91 5.70
CA ALA A 161 5.83 -23.82 4.98
C ALA A 161 5.80 -22.64 3.98
N CYS A 162 6.25 -21.46 4.42
CA CYS A 162 6.33 -20.28 3.56
C CYS A 162 7.34 -20.44 2.40
N TYR A 163 8.47 -21.09 2.68
CA TYR A 163 9.50 -21.38 1.69
C TYR A 163 8.98 -22.32 0.62
N ARG A 164 8.39 -23.46 1.00
CA ARG A 164 7.82 -24.45 0.07
C ARG A 164 6.59 -23.95 -0.70
N ALA A 165 5.86 -22.99 -0.15
CA ALA A 165 4.70 -22.40 -0.83
C ALA A 165 5.09 -21.37 -1.89
N CYS A 166 6.33 -20.87 -1.88
CA CYS A 166 6.78 -19.88 -2.84
C CYS A 166 7.02 -20.52 -4.22
N PRO A 167 6.42 -19.98 -5.31
CA PRO A 167 6.71 -20.46 -6.67
C PRO A 167 8.14 -20.20 -7.12
N ILE A 168 8.77 -19.12 -6.61
CA ILE A 168 10.15 -18.74 -6.90
C ILE A 168 11.06 -19.11 -5.72
N LEU A 169 10.95 -20.37 -5.29
CA LEU A 169 11.69 -20.92 -4.17
C LEU A 169 13.20 -20.89 -4.42
N GLY A 170 13.97 -20.43 -3.43
CA GLY A 170 15.43 -20.34 -3.52
C GLY A 170 15.95 -19.02 -4.11
N GLU A 171 15.08 -18.20 -4.71
CA GLU A 171 15.43 -16.85 -5.18
C GLU A 171 14.62 -15.78 -4.44
N ALA A 172 13.28 -15.85 -4.46
CA ALA A 172 12.44 -14.88 -3.74
C ALA A 172 12.46 -15.09 -2.22
N ILE A 173 12.65 -16.33 -1.78
CA ILE A 173 12.77 -16.70 -0.37
C ILE A 173 13.83 -17.79 -0.23
N THR A 174 14.74 -17.61 0.72
CA THR A 174 15.77 -18.58 1.10
C THR A 174 15.63 -18.96 2.57
N ILE A 175 16.30 -20.05 2.97
CA ILE A 175 16.39 -20.46 4.37
C ILE A 175 17.83 -20.27 4.84
N GLU A 176 18.01 -19.47 5.87
CA GLU A 176 19.27 -19.38 6.60
C GLU A 176 19.27 -20.36 7.78
N TYR A 177 20.27 -21.23 7.79
CA TYR A 177 20.46 -22.21 8.85
C TYR A 177 21.40 -21.67 9.91
N GLU A 178 20.88 -21.48 11.12
CA GLU A 178 21.67 -21.02 12.26
C GLU A 178 21.65 -22.07 13.37
N LYS A 179 22.78 -22.30 14.02
CA LYS A 179 22.86 -23.27 15.12
C LYS A 179 22.08 -22.76 16.33
N ASN A 180 21.19 -23.58 16.88
CA ASN A 180 20.54 -23.24 18.13
C ASN A 180 21.52 -23.41 19.30
N GLU A 181 22.07 -22.30 19.81
CA GLU A 181 23.05 -22.30 20.90
C GLU A 181 22.49 -22.93 22.19
N ARG A 182 21.19 -22.73 22.47
CA ARG A 182 20.52 -23.25 23.68
C ARG A 182 20.44 -24.78 23.70
N THR A 183 20.16 -25.42 22.56
CA THR A 183 19.96 -26.88 22.49
C THR A 183 21.15 -27.63 21.92
N GLY A 184 22.02 -26.95 21.17
CA GLY A 184 23.23 -27.52 20.56
C GLY A 184 22.99 -28.60 19.50
N LYS A 185 21.73 -28.98 19.22
CA LYS A 185 21.35 -30.12 18.36
C LYS A 185 20.45 -29.73 17.19
N HIS A 186 19.57 -28.73 17.36
CA HIS A 186 18.66 -28.28 16.31
C HIS A 186 19.23 -27.01 15.63
N ALA A 187 18.91 -26.82 14.35
CA ALA A 187 19.18 -25.59 13.63
C ALA A 187 17.89 -24.77 13.50
N PHE A 188 17.98 -23.46 13.64
CA PHE A 188 16.94 -22.54 13.17
C PHE A 188 16.90 -22.59 11.64
N MET A 189 15.69 -22.48 11.09
CA MET A 189 15.45 -22.42 9.64
C MET A 189 14.82 -21.06 9.33
N LYS A 190 15.61 -19.99 9.42
CA LYS A 190 15.10 -18.62 9.34
C LYS A 190 14.78 -18.30 7.87
N PRO A 191 13.52 -18.01 7.51
CA PRO A 191 13.19 -17.56 6.16
C PRO A 191 13.72 -16.14 5.94
N VAL A 192 14.38 -15.92 4.80
CA VAL A 192 14.85 -14.62 4.33
C VAL A 192 14.20 -14.33 2.99
N VAL A 193 13.50 -13.20 2.89
CA VAL A 193 12.84 -12.76 1.67
C VAL A 193 13.76 -11.79 0.94
N HIS A 194 13.97 -12.01 -0.36
CA HIS A 194 14.79 -11.16 -1.22
C HIS A 194 13.89 -10.21 -2.03
N SER A 195 14.07 -8.90 -1.84
CA SER A 195 13.20 -7.88 -2.44
C SER A 195 13.27 -7.81 -3.96
N GLU A 196 14.37 -8.24 -4.55
CA GLU A 196 14.61 -8.23 -6.00
C GLU A 196 13.82 -9.31 -6.75
N ALA A 197 13.59 -10.47 -6.11
CA ALA A 197 12.88 -11.59 -6.71
C ALA A 197 11.45 -11.79 -6.15
N CYS A 198 11.13 -11.21 -4.99
CA CYS A 198 9.80 -11.34 -4.40
C CYS A 198 8.76 -10.54 -5.20
N THR A 199 7.81 -11.26 -5.80
CA THR A 199 6.70 -10.67 -6.56
C THR A 199 5.55 -10.14 -5.69
N GLY A 200 5.49 -10.55 -4.42
CA GLY A 200 4.37 -10.23 -3.53
C GLY A 200 3.08 -11.01 -3.82
N CYS A 201 3.16 -12.21 -4.40
CA CYS A 201 1.99 -13.03 -4.76
C CYS A 201 1.14 -13.49 -3.55
N GLY A 202 1.71 -13.55 -2.35
CA GLY A 202 0.96 -13.83 -1.12
C GLY A 202 0.80 -15.31 -0.75
N LEU A 203 1.30 -16.25 -1.58
CA LEU A 203 1.22 -17.69 -1.29
C LEU A 203 1.89 -18.06 0.04
N CYS A 204 2.98 -17.37 0.39
CA CYS A 204 3.68 -17.56 1.66
C CYS A 204 2.85 -17.13 2.89
N GLU A 205 2.07 -16.05 2.77
CA GLU A 205 1.18 -15.56 3.82
C GLU A 205 0.00 -16.52 4.05
N ARG A 206 -0.56 -17.05 2.95
CA ARG A 206 -1.62 -18.07 3.00
C ARG A 206 -1.15 -19.37 3.63
N ALA A 207 0.09 -19.77 3.35
CA ALA A 207 0.70 -21.00 3.85
C ALA A 207 1.18 -20.91 5.31
N CYS A 208 1.29 -19.70 5.85
CA CYS A 208 1.75 -19.50 7.22
C CYS A 208 0.81 -20.18 8.22
N VAL A 209 1.36 -21.08 9.04
CA VAL A 209 0.61 -21.94 9.98
C VAL A 209 0.20 -21.24 11.28
N THR A 210 0.69 -20.02 11.51
CA THR A 210 0.33 -19.24 12.70
C THR A 210 -1.09 -18.67 12.55
N GLU A 211 -1.74 -18.37 13.68
CA GLU A 211 -3.10 -17.83 13.72
C GLU A 211 -3.19 -16.50 12.94
N LYS A 212 -2.36 -15.54 13.32
CA LYS A 212 -2.01 -14.37 12.52
C LYS A 212 -0.71 -14.67 11.78
N PRO A 213 -0.62 -14.48 10.45
CA PRO A 213 0.56 -14.87 9.69
C PRO A 213 1.80 -14.10 10.15
N ALA A 214 2.88 -14.82 10.44
CA ALA A 214 4.18 -14.24 10.78
C ALA A 214 4.99 -13.83 9.54
N ILE A 215 4.46 -14.07 8.34
CA ILE A 215 4.95 -13.54 7.08
C ILE A 215 3.76 -12.96 6.33
N PHE A 216 3.82 -11.68 5.97
CA PHE A 216 2.71 -10.98 5.33
C PHE A 216 3.23 -10.08 4.21
N VAL A 217 2.39 -9.83 3.21
CA VAL A 217 2.75 -9.03 2.05
C VAL A 217 2.26 -7.59 2.21
N LEU A 218 3.15 -6.64 1.95
CA LEU A 218 2.86 -5.21 1.93
C LEU A 218 3.19 -4.61 0.57
N PRO A 219 2.61 -3.46 0.20
CA PRO A 219 3.08 -2.69 -0.93
C PRO A 219 4.58 -2.39 -0.81
N ARG A 220 5.33 -2.47 -1.91
CA ARG A 220 6.80 -2.31 -1.91
C ARG A 220 7.24 -1.00 -1.27
N GLU A 221 6.56 0.10 -1.61
CA GLU A 221 6.80 1.44 -1.05
C GLU A 221 6.59 1.52 0.48
N THR A 222 5.78 0.63 1.06
CA THR A 222 5.57 0.56 2.52
C THR A 222 6.56 -0.37 3.19
N ALA A 223 6.94 -1.46 2.51
CA ALA A 223 7.86 -2.46 3.05
C ALA A 223 9.33 -2.01 2.98
N MET A 224 9.70 -1.23 1.98
CA MET A 224 11.09 -0.85 1.69
C MET A 224 11.42 0.53 2.25
N GLY A 225 12.64 0.68 2.79
CA GLY A 225 13.18 1.97 3.19
C GLY A 225 13.87 2.71 2.04
N ARG A 226 14.06 4.02 2.19
CA ARG A 226 14.86 4.86 1.27
C ARG A 226 15.97 5.56 2.05
N ALA A 227 17.22 5.43 1.58
CA ALA A 227 18.40 5.95 2.27
C ALA A 227 18.54 7.50 2.22
N GLY A 228 17.73 8.19 1.41
CA GLY A 228 17.82 9.64 1.21
C GLY A 228 19.09 10.06 0.48
N ASP A 229 19.19 11.32 0.07
CA ASP A 229 20.24 11.76 -0.87
C ASP A 229 21.61 11.98 -0.20
N TYR A 230 21.67 11.89 1.12
CA TYR A 230 22.91 11.98 1.91
C TYR A 230 23.71 10.68 1.96
N TYR A 231 23.06 9.54 1.72
CA TYR A 231 23.67 8.22 1.77
C TYR A 231 23.60 7.59 0.38
N ILE A 232 24.63 7.87 -0.41
CA ILE A 232 24.80 7.39 -1.79
C ILE A 232 25.81 6.25 -1.78
N LYS A 233 25.47 5.14 -2.44
CA LYS A 233 26.40 4.05 -2.74
C LYS A 233 27.29 4.49 -3.90
N GLY A 234 28.46 5.06 -3.61
CA GLY A 234 29.44 5.47 -4.63
C GLY A 234 30.07 4.35 -5.48
N TRP A 235 29.51 3.14 -5.42
CA TRP A 235 29.88 2.01 -6.30
C TRP A 235 28.71 1.56 -7.18
N ASP A 236 27.52 2.14 -7.00
CA ASP A 236 26.31 1.88 -7.77
C ASP A 236 26.00 3.10 -8.64
N LYS A 237 26.17 2.94 -9.96
CA LYS A 237 26.00 4.05 -10.91
C LYS A 237 24.57 4.58 -10.98
N ASP A 238 23.58 3.73 -10.70
CA ASP A 238 22.18 4.18 -10.69
C ASP A 238 21.87 4.95 -9.41
N ASP A 239 22.48 4.55 -8.29
CA ASP A 239 22.37 5.28 -7.03
C ASP A 239 23.11 6.63 -7.06
N GLU A 240 24.25 6.70 -7.75
CA GLU A 240 25.02 7.94 -7.94
C GLU A 240 24.23 9.03 -8.67
N LYS A 241 23.31 8.69 -9.56
CA LYS A 241 22.46 9.69 -10.25
C LYS A 241 21.65 10.54 -9.27
N ARG A 242 21.36 10.05 -8.07
CA ARG A 242 20.66 10.82 -7.03
C ARG A 242 21.47 12.03 -6.55
N LEU A 243 22.78 12.08 -6.80
CA LEU A 243 23.60 13.26 -6.55
C LEU A 243 23.28 14.43 -7.48
N GLU A 244 22.77 14.17 -8.69
CA GLU A 244 22.41 15.24 -9.65
C GLU A 244 21.28 16.12 -9.10
N ASP A 245 20.36 15.51 -8.34
CA ASP A 245 19.21 16.19 -7.72
C ASP A 245 19.50 16.65 -6.27
N ALA A 246 20.68 16.34 -5.73
CA ALA A 246 21.01 16.62 -4.34
C ALA A 246 21.30 18.12 -4.13
N SER A 247 20.59 18.73 -3.18
CA SER A 247 20.83 20.12 -2.80
C SER A 247 22.01 20.24 -1.82
N GLU A 248 23.00 21.05 -2.19
CA GLU A 248 24.13 21.37 -1.31
C GLU A 248 23.68 22.41 -0.27
N ILE A 249 23.61 22.02 1.01
CA ILE A 249 23.40 22.96 2.11
C ILE A 249 24.78 23.46 2.57
N LYS A 250 25.23 24.60 2.03
CA LYS A 250 26.41 25.30 2.56
C LYS A 250 26.07 26.00 3.86
N THR A 251 26.34 25.33 4.98
CA THR A 251 26.22 25.97 6.30
C THR A 251 27.41 26.90 6.49
N THR A 252 27.20 28.20 6.25
CA THR A 252 28.20 29.24 6.53
C THR A 252 27.97 29.74 7.97
N THR A 253 28.96 29.56 8.83
CA THR A 253 28.96 30.08 10.20
C THR A 253 29.94 31.26 10.30
N GLU A 254 29.95 31.99 11.43
CA GLU A 254 30.96 33.05 11.62
C GLU A 254 32.41 32.51 11.57
N ILE A 255 32.61 31.26 11.99
CA ILE A 255 33.89 30.53 11.89
C ILE A 255 34.28 30.31 10.42
N SER A 256 33.31 30.15 9.52
CA SER A 256 33.57 29.99 8.08
C SER A 256 34.16 31.25 7.41
N ASN A 257 34.12 32.41 8.08
CA ASN A 257 34.73 33.66 7.59
C ASN A 257 36.20 33.82 8.01
N GLN A 258 36.70 33.00 8.95
CA GLN A 258 38.09 33.03 9.39
C GLN A 258 38.95 32.15 8.47
N SER A 259 40.27 32.43 8.40
CA SER A 259 41.17 31.54 7.67
C SER A 259 41.26 30.17 8.37
N ALA A 260 41.53 29.10 7.62
CA ALA A 260 41.61 27.75 8.20
C ALA A 260 42.63 27.67 9.36
N MET A 261 43.71 28.46 9.30
CA MET A 261 44.68 28.56 10.39
C MET A 261 44.12 29.35 11.57
N ASP A 262 43.36 30.42 11.32
CA ASP A 262 42.78 31.23 12.40
C ASP A 262 41.68 30.45 13.13
N SER A 263 40.80 29.72 12.43
CA SER A 263 39.75 28.90 13.04
C SER A 263 40.28 27.75 13.89
N LEU A 264 41.42 27.16 13.52
CA LEU A 264 42.05 26.08 14.28
C LEU A 264 42.80 26.61 15.52
N ASN A 265 43.20 27.89 15.50
CA ASN A 265 43.90 28.55 16.58
C ASN A 265 42.97 29.39 17.48
N ASP A 266 41.71 29.61 17.06
CA ASP A 266 40.67 30.26 17.85
C ASP A 266 40.16 29.28 18.92
N ALA A 267 40.87 29.23 20.05
CA ALA A 267 40.50 28.45 21.23
C ALA A 267 39.33 29.08 22.03
N GLY A 268 38.39 29.73 21.33
CA GLY A 268 37.23 30.39 21.91
C GLY A 268 36.27 29.40 22.58
N ASP A 269 36.14 29.55 23.91
CA ASP A 269 35.13 28.95 24.81
C ASP A 269 35.15 27.42 25.02
N LEU A 270 36.33 26.81 25.12
CA LEU A 270 36.49 25.49 25.77
C LEU A 270 36.85 25.56 27.26
N TYR A 271 36.66 26.72 27.90
CA TYR A 271 36.75 26.90 29.35
C TYR A 271 35.57 27.71 29.89
#